data_AF-A0A6P2ZV85-F1
#
_entry.id   AF-A0A6P2ZV85-F1
#
_cell.length_a   1.000
_cell.length_b   1.000
_cell.length_c   1.000
_cell.angle_alpha   90.00
_cell.angle_beta   90.00
_cell.angle_gamma   90.00
#
_symmetry.space_group_name_H-M   'P 1'
#
loop_
_entity.id
_entity.type
_entity.pdbx_description
1 polymer ?
#
loop_
_entity_poly.entity_id
_entity_poly.type
_entity_poly.pdbx_seq_one_letter_code
_entity_poly.pdbx_strand_id
1 'polypeptide(L)'
;MRTSPFSLSAVAHSLPAQTVHVNQWVERCGLSNARARALRDHGVGHFHDAEGESPANLAVHAIAKLLRETATPRSTVDALIHTHTIQTSVLAPPASTAHYIQRHCGLNRALTFSVTQQQCVSPMAAIRVLLALAARHPTIERAIIVCADVIGSGCDRLRAIGDLALHSDGACALLLDRGAEHNVIASLHLYTDARFFRGTDDTLQPIPDDRYYWSAFTTMRAAIRQANIAPDDIAHVLPHHVNLPGWARLMGMLAIPEARLFATNFGTVGHAFGADPFINFETCRNQQAGEWSLLFSSGLAGCFGAVVIRH
;
A
#
# COMPACT_ATOMS: atom_id res chain seq x y z
N MET A 1 -18.68 -5.76 -25.32
CA MET A 1 -19.03 -4.56 -24.55
C MET A 1 -17.75 -3.94 -24.01
N ARG A 2 -17.46 -2.67 -24.30
CA ARG A 2 -16.41 -1.94 -23.58
C ARG A 2 -16.92 -1.69 -22.16
N THR A 3 -16.30 -2.31 -21.17
CA THR A 3 -16.63 -2.07 -19.76
C THR A 3 -16.05 -0.72 -19.35
N SER A 4 -16.85 0.13 -18.71
CA SER A 4 -16.37 1.40 -18.14
C SER A 4 -15.17 1.15 -17.21
N PRO A 5 -14.18 2.06 -17.17
CA PRO A 5 -13.01 1.92 -16.32
C PRO A 5 -13.39 2.02 -14.84
N PHE A 6 -12.55 1.49 -13.96
CA PHE A 6 -12.67 1.71 -12.52
C PHE A 6 -11.86 2.93 -12.09
N SER A 7 -12.33 3.58 -11.04
CA SER A 7 -11.66 4.67 -10.36
C SER A 7 -11.35 4.30 -8.93
N LEU A 8 -10.32 4.92 -8.36
CA LEU A 8 -10.07 4.93 -6.92
C LEU A 8 -10.86 6.10 -6.31
N SER A 9 -12.15 5.87 -6.07
CA SER A 9 -13.09 6.92 -5.67
C SER A 9 -12.78 7.53 -4.31
N ALA A 10 -12.30 6.71 -3.37
CA ALA A 10 -11.92 7.15 -2.04
C ALA A 10 -10.94 6.18 -1.39
N VAL A 11 -10.20 6.70 -0.41
CA VAL A 11 -9.31 5.93 0.44
C VAL A 11 -9.51 6.39 1.88
N ALA A 12 -9.47 5.46 2.82
CA ALA A 12 -9.42 5.77 4.24
C ALA A 12 -8.48 4.81 4.97
N HIS A 13 -7.60 5.36 5.82
CA HIS A 13 -6.72 4.56 6.67
C HIS A 13 -7.15 4.54 8.15
N SER A 14 -6.71 3.49 8.85
CA SER A 14 -6.76 3.34 10.30
C SER A 14 -5.36 3.02 10.80
N LEU A 15 -4.74 3.99 11.47
CA LEU A 15 -3.44 3.82 12.13
C LEU A 15 -3.68 3.82 13.65
N PRO A 16 -3.04 2.93 14.41
CA PRO A 16 -3.08 2.96 15.87
C PRO A 16 -2.69 4.33 16.45
N ALA A 17 -3.29 4.73 17.57
CA ALA A 17 -2.98 6.03 18.18
C ALA A 17 -1.57 6.08 18.78
N GLN A 18 -1.06 4.93 19.25
CA GLN A 18 0.27 4.83 19.82
C GLN A 18 1.32 4.97 18.71
N THR A 19 2.19 5.97 18.86
CA THR A 19 3.34 6.19 18.00
C THR A 19 4.63 5.98 18.79
N VAL A 20 5.65 5.44 18.12
CA VAL A 20 6.97 5.20 18.73
C VAL A 20 8.01 5.90 17.88
N HIS A 21 8.78 6.80 18.50
CA HIS A 21 9.88 7.48 17.83
C HIS A 21 11.07 6.54 17.62
N VAL A 22 11.80 6.70 16.52
CA VAL A 22 12.95 5.85 16.16
C VAL A 22 14.01 5.73 17.26
N ASN A 23 14.28 6.80 18.02
CA ASN A 23 15.22 6.73 19.15
C ASN A 23 14.73 5.80 20.26
N GLN A 24 13.44 5.87 20.57
CA GLN A 24 12.85 5.05 21.62
C GLN A 24 12.87 3.57 21.20
N TRP A 25 12.59 3.27 19.92
CA TRP A 25 12.68 1.91 19.40
C TRP A 25 14.11 1.35 19.45
N VAL A 26 15.11 2.15 19.06
CA VAL A 26 16.53 1.75 19.15
C VAL A 26 16.93 1.43 20.59
N GLU A 27 16.52 2.27 21.55
CA GLU A 27 16.75 2.04 22.98
C GLU A 27 16.07 0.75 23.47
N ARG A 28 14.78 0.57 23.18
CA ARG A 28 14.01 -0.64 23.52
C ARG A 28 14.65 -1.92 22.96
N CYS A 29 15.20 -1.85 21.75
CA CYS A 29 15.83 -2.98 21.08
C CYS A 29 17.30 -3.21 21.50
N GLY A 30 17.90 -2.33 22.31
CA GLY A 30 19.32 -2.39 22.68
C GLY A 30 20.26 -2.14 21.50
N LEU A 31 19.85 -1.31 20.54
CA LEU A 31 20.60 -0.99 19.32
C LEU A 31 21.40 0.32 19.50
N SER A 32 22.34 0.56 18.59
CA SER A 32 23.22 1.74 18.66
C SER A 32 22.54 3.02 18.18
N ASN A 33 22.97 4.18 18.70
CA ASN A 33 22.55 5.48 18.20
C ASN A 33 22.90 5.73 16.72
N ALA A 34 23.87 4.99 16.17
CA ALA A 34 24.18 5.03 14.74
C ALA A 34 23.02 4.49 13.89
N ARG A 35 22.35 3.42 14.35
CA ARG A 35 21.14 2.88 13.72
C ARG A 35 20.01 3.90 13.68
N ALA A 36 19.80 4.61 14.79
CA ALA A 36 18.77 5.66 14.85
C ALA A 36 19.04 6.80 13.87
N ARG A 37 20.32 7.20 13.72
CA ARG A 37 20.73 8.20 12.72
C ARG A 37 20.49 7.71 11.30
N ALA A 38 20.96 6.51 10.97
CA ALA A 38 20.80 5.93 9.64
C ALA A 38 19.33 5.83 9.22
N LEU A 39 18.43 5.39 10.12
CA LEU A 39 16.99 5.36 9.87
C LEU A 39 16.40 6.74 9.61
N ARG A 40 16.81 7.77 10.37
CA ARG A 40 16.38 9.16 10.12
C ARG A 40 16.87 9.70 8.79
N ASP A 41 18.10 9.38 8.40
CA ASP A 41 18.66 9.76 7.10
C ASP A 41 17.87 9.12 5.94
N HIS A 42 17.18 8.00 6.19
CA HIS A 42 16.25 7.34 5.26
C HIS A 42 14.79 7.82 5.39
N GLY A 43 14.53 8.84 6.22
CA GLY A 43 13.23 9.49 6.38
C GLY A 43 12.39 8.97 7.55
N VAL A 44 12.87 8.01 8.34
CA VAL A 44 12.10 7.41 9.43
C VAL A 44 12.12 8.29 10.68
N GLY A 45 10.95 8.76 11.11
CA GLY A 45 10.78 9.47 12.38
C GLY A 45 10.04 8.61 13.41
N HIS A 46 8.84 8.19 13.07
CA HIS A 46 7.93 7.41 13.91
C HIS A 46 7.34 6.23 13.13
N PHE A 47 6.79 5.27 13.88
CA PHE A 47 5.85 4.26 13.38
C PHE A 47 4.68 4.13 14.35
N HIS A 48 3.58 3.54 13.89
CA HIS A 48 2.42 3.22 14.72
C HIS A 48 2.50 1.80 15.26
N ASP A 49 2.19 1.63 16.54
CA ASP A 49 2.16 0.35 17.25
C ASP A 49 0.71 0.00 17.60
N ALA A 50 0.24 -1.17 17.16
CA ALA A 50 -1.12 -1.62 17.43
C ALA A 50 -1.39 -1.97 18.90
N GLU A 51 -0.35 -2.10 19.74
CA GLU A 51 -0.47 -2.46 21.16
C GLU A 51 -1.33 -3.72 21.39
N GLY A 52 -1.26 -4.67 20.45
CA GLY A 52 -2.01 -5.93 20.50
C GLY A 52 -3.40 -5.87 19.81
N GLU A 53 -3.80 -4.74 19.24
CA GLU A 53 -4.99 -4.69 18.38
C GLU A 53 -4.80 -5.57 17.13
N SER A 54 -5.85 -6.32 16.78
CA SER A 54 -5.79 -7.23 15.65
C SER A 54 -5.80 -6.48 14.30
N PRO A 55 -5.06 -6.95 13.28
CA PRO A 55 -5.12 -6.39 11.93
C PRO A 55 -6.53 -6.44 11.34
N ALA A 56 -7.33 -7.46 11.71
CA ALA A 56 -8.73 -7.56 11.28
C ALA A 56 -9.59 -6.41 11.82
N ASN A 57 -9.36 -5.97 13.06
CA ASN A 57 -10.06 -4.81 13.64
C ASN A 57 -9.64 -3.51 12.97
N LEU A 58 -8.34 -3.31 12.73
CA LEU A 58 -7.84 -2.16 11.98
C LEU A 58 -8.46 -2.10 10.57
N ALA A 59 -8.59 -3.24 9.89
CA ALA A 59 -9.29 -3.34 8.61
C ALA A 59 -10.78 -2.91 8.72
N VAL A 60 -11.48 -3.38 9.76
CA VAL A 60 -12.87 -2.98 10.05
C VAL A 60 -12.96 -1.47 10.32
N HIS A 61 -12.02 -0.91 11.08
CA HIS A 61 -11.97 0.54 11.35
C HIS A 61 -11.74 1.36 10.08
N ALA A 62 -10.81 0.94 9.21
CA ALA A 62 -10.55 1.59 7.94
C ALA A 62 -11.78 1.57 7.00
N ILE A 63 -12.43 0.40 6.86
CA ILE A 63 -13.66 0.29 6.05
C ILE A 63 -14.81 1.10 6.66
N ALA A 64 -14.98 1.05 7.99
CA ALA A 64 -16.03 1.81 8.65
C ALA A 64 -15.81 3.32 8.50
N LYS A 65 -14.56 3.80 8.56
CA LYS A 65 -14.19 5.18 8.27
C LYS A 65 -14.53 5.54 6.82
N LEU A 66 -14.05 4.74 5.86
CA LEU A 66 -14.32 4.90 4.42
C LEU A 66 -15.82 5.06 4.14
N LEU A 67 -16.64 4.09 4.57
CA LEU A 67 -18.08 4.08 4.34
C LEU A 67 -18.80 5.27 4.97
N ARG A 68 -18.33 5.77 6.12
CA ARG A 68 -18.90 6.97 6.76
C ARG A 68 -18.54 8.23 5.99
N GLU A 69 -17.28 8.39 5.60
CA GLU A 69 -16.78 9.60 4.92
C GLU A 69 -17.35 9.73 3.51
N THR A 70 -17.59 8.61 2.81
CA THR A 70 -18.18 8.61 1.47
C THR A 70 -19.71 8.47 1.46
N ALA A 71 -20.34 8.29 2.63
CA ALA A 71 -21.75 7.93 2.77
C ALA A 71 -22.18 6.73 1.90
N THR A 72 -21.26 5.81 1.58
CA THR A 72 -21.53 4.67 0.71
C THR A 72 -22.45 3.66 1.42
N PRO A 73 -23.61 3.31 0.83
CA PRO A 73 -24.47 2.30 1.42
C PRO A 73 -23.82 0.91 1.35
N ARG A 74 -23.70 0.23 2.50
CA ARG A 74 -23.12 -1.12 2.62
C ARG A 74 -23.70 -2.14 1.63
N SER A 75 -24.99 -2.03 1.32
CA SER A 75 -25.71 -2.91 0.40
C SER A 75 -25.28 -2.78 -1.06
N THR A 76 -24.57 -1.70 -1.40
CA THR A 76 -24.10 -1.43 -2.77
C THR A 76 -22.68 -1.92 -3.02
N VAL A 77 -21.99 -2.49 -2.02
CA VAL A 77 -20.65 -3.04 -2.20
C VAL A 77 -20.78 -4.48 -2.73
N ASP A 78 -20.31 -4.70 -3.96
CA ASP A 78 -20.44 -5.97 -4.68
C ASP A 78 -19.28 -6.93 -4.41
N ALA A 79 -18.11 -6.41 -4.04
CA ALA A 79 -16.93 -7.21 -3.72
C ALA A 79 -16.13 -6.62 -2.56
N LEU A 80 -15.57 -7.50 -1.73
CA LEU A 80 -14.61 -7.19 -0.68
C LEU A 80 -13.36 -8.05 -0.89
N ILE A 81 -12.21 -7.42 -1.12
CA ILE A 81 -10.94 -8.12 -1.27
C ILE A 81 -10.03 -7.72 -0.13
N HIS A 82 -9.75 -8.68 0.75
CA HIS A 82 -8.78 -8.50 1.82
C HIS A 82 -7.37 -8.83 1.33
N THR A 83 -6.38 -8.06 1.77
CA THR A 83 -4.97 -8.26 1.45
C THR A 83 -4.13 -8.08 2.70
N HIS A 84 -3.01 -8.77 2.76
CA HIS A 84 -2.02 -8.62 3.83
C HIS A 84 -0.65 -9.04 3.32
N THR A 85 0.37 -8.46 3.93
CA THR A 85 1.78 -8.73 3.63
C THR A 85 2.32 -9.79 4.58
N ILE A 86 2.14 -9.57 5.88
CA ILE A 86 2.61 -10.46 6.94
C ILE A 86 1.68 -11.68 7.00
N GLN A 87 2.25 -12.88 6.95
CA GLN A 87 1.46 -14.13 6.97
C GLN A 87 0.66 -14.33 8.25
N THR A 88 1.11 -13.74 9.36
CA THR A 88 0.39 -13.76 10.65
C THR A 88 -0.57 -12.58 10.82
N SER A 89 -0.69 -11.66 9.86
CA SER A 89 -1.67 -10.56 9.90
C SER A 89 -3.07 -11.00 9.51
N VAL A 90 -3.48 -12.15 10.04
CA VAL A 90 -4.76 -12.81 9.82
C VAL A 90 -5.24 -13.44 11.12
N LEU A 91 -6.54 -13.70 11.21
CA LEU A 91 -7.08 -14.55 12.26
C LEU A 91 -6.47 -15.95 12.15
N ALA A 92 -6.25 -16.60 13.29
CA ALA A 92 -5.73 -17.96 13.33
C ALA A 92 -6.66 -18.93 12.57
N PRO A 93 -6.15 -19.76 11.66
CA PRO A 93 -6.93 -20.79 10.98
C PRO A 93 -7.63 -21.73 11.98
N PRO A 94 -8.84 -22.24 11.66
CA PRO A 94 -9.54 -22.14 10.39
C PRO A 94 -10.41 -20.88 10.23
N ALA A 95 -10.30 -19.89 11.13
CA ALA A 95 -11.09 -18.67 11.02
C ALA A 95 -10.74 -17.90 9.73
N SER A 96 -11.75 -17.31 9.10
CA SER A 96 -11.56 -16.52 7.88
C SER A 96 -11.55 -15.03 8.19
N THR A 97 -10.38 -14.39 8.06
CA THR A 97 -10.21 -12.94 8.25
C THR A 97 -11.11 -12.13 7.32
N ALA A 98 -11.19 -12.50 6.04
CA ALA A 98 -12.01 -11.78 5.07
C ALA A 98 -13.51 -11.82 5.44
N HIS A 99 -14.03 -13.00 5.82
CA HIS A 99 -15.42 -13.13 6.27
C HIS A 99 -15.66 -12.46 7.63
N TYR A 100 -14.67 -12.44 8.53
CA TYR A 100 -14.74 -11.66 9.76
C TYR A 100 -14.93 -10.17 9.43
N ILE A 101 -14.09 -9.60 8.57
CA ILE A 101 -14.18 -8.20 8.15
C ILE A 101 -15.53 -7.92 7.49
N GLN A 102 -15.95 -8.78 6.55
CA GLN A 102 -17.25 -8.67 5.86
C GLN A 102 -18.41 -8.58 6.85
N ARG A 103 -18.45 -9.51 7.81
CA ARG A 103 -19.51 -9.59 8.83
C ARG A 103 -19.53 -8.35 9.71
N HIS A 104 -18.38 -7.90 10.21
CA HIS A 104 -18.29 -6.76 11.12
C HIS A 104 -18.53 -5.41 10.41
N CYS A 105 -18.31 -5.35 9.09
CA CYS A 105 -18.63 -4.18 8.28
C CYS A 105 -20.09 -4.18 7.76
N GLY A 106 -20.81 -5.31 7.91
CA GLY A 106 -22.18 -5.48 7.39
C GLY A 106 -22.26 -5.56 5.86
N LEU A 107 -21.19 -6.02 5.19
CA LEU A 107 -21.09 -6.13 3.74
C LEU A 107 -21.67 -7.46 3.22
N ASN A 108 -22.90 -7.77 3.64
CA ASN A 108 -23.52 -9.09 3.50
C ASN A 108 -23.75 -9.53 2.05
N ARG A 109 -23.69 -8.61 1.08
CA ARG A 109 -23.86 -8.89 -0.36
C ARG A 109 -22.55 -9.02 -1.11
N ALA A 110 -21.43 -8.60 -0.52
CA ALA A 110 -20.16 -8.53 -1.20
C ALA A 110 -19.56 -9.93 -1.42
N LEU A 111 -19.16 -10.25 -2.65
CA LEU A 111 -18.26 -11.37 -2.93
C LEU A 111 -16.94 -11.14 -2.21
N THR A 112 -16.61 -12.01 -1.26
CA THR A 112 -15.50 -11.78 -0.31
C THR A 112 -14.41 -12.83 -0.45
N PHE A 113 -13.16 -12.39 -0.64
CA PHE A 113 -11.99 -13.26 -0.70
C PHE A 113 -10.70 -12.50 -0.35
N SER A 114 -9.55 -13.17 -0.36
CA SER A 114 -8.25 -12.54 -0.13
C SER A 114 -7.29 -12.69 -1.31
N VAL A 115 -6.40 -11.70 -1.50
CA VAL A 115 -5.27 -11.74 -2.42
C VAL A 115 -3.99 -11.44 -1.63
N THR A 116 -3.03 -12.36 -1.66
CA THR A 116 -1.85 -12.34 -0.77
C THR A 116 -0.61 -12.84 -1.53
N GLN A 117 0.54 -12.91 -0.86
CA GLN A 117 1.84 -13.34 -1.44
C GLN A 117 2.38 -12.45 -2.57
N GLN A 118 1.84 -11.24 -2.74
CA GLN A 118 2.47 -10.17 -3.52
C GLN A 118 3.12 -9.12 -2.59
N GLN A 119 3.31 -9.47 -1.31
CA GLN A 119 3.88 -8.60 -0.28
C GLN A 119 3.16 -7.24 -0.22
N CYS A 120 3.90 -6.13 -0.09
CA CYS A 120 3.35 -4.77 -0.11
C CYS A 120 2.68 -4.38 -1.44
N VAL A 121 2.76 -5.21 -2.49
CA VAL A 121 2.09 -5.00 -3.78
C VAL A 121 0.68 -5.63 -3.81
N SER A 122 0.32 -6.42 -2.79
CA SER A 122 -0.95 -7.15 -2.74
C SER A 122 -2.21 -6.30 -2.99
N PRO A 123 -2.33 -5.04 -2.52
CA PRO A 123 -3.48 -4.20 -2.87
C PRO A 123 -3.58 -3.89 -4.36
N MET A 124 -2.45 -3.64 -5.04
CA MET A 124 -2.42 -3.43 -6.50
C MET A 124 -2.72 -4.72 -7.26
N ALA A 125 -2.27 -5.87 -6.75
CA ALA A 125 -2.66 -7.18 -7.27
C ALA A 125 -4.16 -7.45 -7.11
N ALA A 126 -4.75 -7.05 -5.98
CA ALA A 126 -6.19 -7.12 -5.76
C ALA A 126 -6.97 -6.25 -6.75
N ILE A 127 -6.48 -5.06 -7.11
CA ILE A 127 -7.06 -4.25 -8.20
C ILE A 127 -7.03 -5.04 -9.51
N ARG A 128 -5.91 -5.67 -9.87
CA ARG A 128 -5.82 -6.49 -11.09
C ARG A 128 -6.85 -7.63 -11.10
N VAL A 129 -7.00 -8.34 -9.98
CA VAL A 129 -7.98 -9.42 -9.83
C VAL A 129 -9.41 -8.88 -9.95
N LEU A 130 -9.72 -7.77 -9.27
CA LEU A 130 -11.01 -7.10 -9.39
C LEU A 130 -11.33 -6.75 -10.83
N LEU A 131 -10.41 -6.09 -11.55
CA LEU A 131 -10.61 -5.71 -12.95
C LEU A 131 -10.89 -6.92 -13.84
N ALA A 132 -10.19 -8.04 -13.62
CA ALA A 132 -10.39 -9.28 -14.37
C ALA A 132 -11.77 -9.91 -14.09
N LEU A 133 -12.19 -9.95 -12.81
CA LEU A 133 -13.52 -10.43 -12.43
C LEU A 133 -14.63 -9.52 -13.00
N ALA A 134 -14.47 -8.22 -12.82
CA ALA A 134 -15.41 -7.20 -13.24
C ALA A 134 -15.56 -7.12 -14.77
N ALA A 135 -14.55 -7.54 -15.54
CA ALA A 135 -14.65 -7.69 -16.99
C ALA A 135 -15.65 -8.78 -17.42
N ARG A 136 -15.86 -9.80 -16.59
CA ARG A 136 -16.81 -10.92 -16.85
C ARG A 136 -18.12 -10.80 -16.07
N HIS A 137 -18.14 -9.98 -15.03
CA HIS A 137 -19.29 -9.75 -14.17
C HIS A 137 -19.60 -8.25 -14.14
N PRO A 138 -20.38 -7.73 -15.10
CA PRO A 138 -20.75 -6.31 -15.17
C PRO A 138 -21.49 -5.82 -13.92
N THR A 139 -22.11 -6.73 -13.17
CA THR A 139 -22.79 -6.45 -11.89
C THR A 139 -21.84 -6.06 -10.76
N ILE A 140 -20.53 -6.23 -10.92
CA ILE A 140 -19.54 -5.66 -9.99
C ILE A 140 -19.34 -4.20 -10.42
N GLU A 141 -20.03 -3.29 -9.75
CA GLU A 141 -19.92 -1.85 -9.99
C GLU A 141 -19.09 -1.18 -8.89
N ARG A 142 -19.16 -1.71 -7.67
CA ARG A 142 -18.45 -1.16 -6.51
C ARG A 142 -17.75 -2.24 -5.72
N ALA A 143 -16.48 -2.00 -5.39
CA ALA A 143 -15.69 -2.90 -4.58
C ALA A 143 -14.93 -2.15 -3.49
N ILE A 144 -14.64 -2.87 -2.41
CA ILE A 144 -13.70 -2.43 -1.38
C ILE A 144 -12.50 -3.37 -1.41
N ILE A 145 -11.30 -2.80 -1.50
CA ILE A 145 -10.06 -3.54 -1.23
C ILE A 145 -9.52 -3.02 0.10
N VAL A 146 -9.16 -3.91 1.01
CA VAL A 146 -8.57 -3.53 2.30
C VAL A 146 -7.25 -4.24 2.50
N CYS A 147 -6.22 -3.51 2.92
CA CYS A 147 -4.99 -4.07 3.46
C CYS A 147 -4.89 -3.79 4.94
N ALA A 148 -4.42 -4.76 5.72
CA ALA A 148 -4.10 -4.57 7.12
C ALA A 148 -2.93 -5.46 7.52
N ASP A 149 -1.96 -4.85 8.19
CA ASP A 149 -0.74 -5.52 8.63
C ASP A 149 -0.35 -5.00 10.01
N VAL A 150 0.04 -5.91 10.90
CA VAL A 150 0.49 -5.62 12.27
C VAL A 150 1.72 -6.49 12.56
N ILE A 151 2.79 -5.87 13.01
CA ILE A 151 3.91 -6.56 13.64
C ILE A 151 3.45 -6.99 15.04
N GLY A 152 3.39 -8.31 15.25
CA GLY A 152 2.86 -8.86 16.49
C GLY A 152 3.60 -8.40 17.75
N SER A 153 2.91 -8.44 18.89
CA SER A 153 3.50 -8.10 20.19
C SER A 153 4.76 -8.92 20.48
N GLY A 154 5.81 -8.25 20.97
CA GLY A 154 7.10 -8.89 21.24
C GLY A 154 8.01 -9.06 20.01
N CYS A 155 7.53 -8.73 18.81
CA CYS A 155 8.31 -8.79 17.57
C CYS A 155 8.94 -7.44 17.19
N ASP A 156 9.16 -6.54 18.14
CA ASP A 156 9.59 -5.14 17.89
C ASP A 156 10.91 -5.07 17.10
N ARG A 157 11.80 -6.05 17.28
CA ARG A 157 13.06 -6.18 16.51
C ARG A 157 12.84 -6.47 15.01
N LEU A 158 11.71 -7.06 14.65
CA LEU A 158 11.35 -7.38 13.26
C LEU A 158 10.76 -6.17 12.52
N ARG A 159 10.56 -5.03 13.19
CA ARG A 159 10.09 -3.81 12.53
C ARG A 159 11.11 -3.27 11.53
N ALA A 160 12.41 -3.52 11.70
CA ALA A 160 13.42 -2.92 10.83
C ALA A 160 13.57 -3.62 9.47
N ILE A 161 13.54 -2.81 8.41
CA ILE A 161 14.00 -3.18 7.06
C ILE A 161 15.43 -2.63 6.92
N GLY A 162 16.43 -3.31 7.47
CA GLY A 162 17.77 -2.74 7.55
C GLY A 162 17.75 -1.33 8.13
N ASP A 163 18.63 -0.46 7.64
CA ASP A 163 18.64 0.97 7.97
C ASP A 163 17.61 1.79 7.17
N LEU A 164 16.76 1.15 6.37
CA LEU A 164 15.98 1.79 5.31
C LEU A 164 14.58 2.24 5.75
N ALA A 165 13.97 1.51 6.68
CA ALA A 165 12.62 1.76 7.17
C ALA A 165 12.32 1.04 8.49
N LEU A 166 11.28 1.50 9.19
CA LEU A 166 10.59 0.75 10.24
C LEU A 166 9.15 0.47 9.80
N HIS A 167 8.72 -0.78 9.97
CA HIS A 167 7.34 -1.21 9.77
C HIS A 167 6.41 -0.55 10.78
N SER A 168 5.32 -0.01 10.27
CA SER A 168 4.21 0.55 11.02
C SER A 168 3.00 -0.37 10.92
N ASP A 169 2.30 -0.50 12.03
CA ASP A 169 1.04 -1.24 12.08
C ASP A 169 -0.08 -0.35 11.53
N GLY A 170 -1.04 -0.95 10.82
CA GLY A 170 -2.11 -0.17 10.23
C GLY A 170 -2.97 -0.90 9.22
N ALA A 171 -4.02 -0.22 8.78
CA ALA A 171 -4.88 -0.66 7.70
C ALA A 171 -5.27 0.49 6.76
N CYS A 172 -5.58 0.16 5.53
CA CYS A 172 -6.07 1.10 4.51
C CYS A 172 -7.13 0.44 3.65
N ALA A 173 -8.26 1.13 3.47
CA ALA A 173 -9.40 0.70 2.69
C ALA A 173 -9.56 1.58 1.46
N LEU A 174 -9.77 0.94 0.31
CA LEU A 174 -9.84 1.52 -1.03
C LEU A 174 -11.27 1.32 -1.55
N LEU A 175 -11.99 2.39 -1.84
CA LEU A 175 -13.26 2.32 -2.55
C LEU A 175 -12.99 2.42 -4.05
N LEU A 176 -13.43 1.40 -4.79
CA LEU A 176 -13.35 1.38 -6.25
C LEU A 176 -14.75 1.37 -6.86
N ASP A 177 -15.03 2.37 -7.69
CA ASP A 177 -16.27 2.44 -8.46
C ASP A 177 -16.00 2.33 -9.95
N ARG A 178 -16.87 1.59 -10.64
CA ARG A 178 -16.90 1.53 -12.09
C ARG A 178 -17.59 2.79 -12.64
N GLY A 179 -16.95 3.44 -13.59
CA GLY A 179 -17.54 4.56 -14.34
C GLY A 179 -17.62 5.87 -13.57
N ALA A 180 -16.93 6.00 -12.44
CA ALA A 180 -16.76 7.30 -11.79
C ALA A 180 -15.85 8.21 -12.64
N GLU A 181 -16.11 9.52 -12.61
CA GLU A 181 -15.47 10.50 -13.50
C GLU A 181 -14.09 10.96 -13.02
N HIS A 182 -13.83 10.83 -11.72
CA HIS A 182 -12.59 11.25 -11.07
C HIS A 182 -11.74 10.06 -10.66
N ASN A 183 -10.43 10.28 -10.51
CA ASN A 183 -9.46 9.29 -10.02
C ASN A 183 -9.48 7.97 -10.82
N VAL A 184 -9.64 8.08 -12.14
CA VAL A 184 -9.71 6.94 -13.06
C VAL A 184 -8.38 6.18 -13.06
N ILE A 185 -8.43 4.87 -12.89
CA ILE A 185 -7.26 4.00 -13.01
C ILE A 185 -6.90 3.89 -14.49
N ALA A 186 -5.96 4.71 -14.94
CA ALA A 186 -5.53 4.78 -16.33
C ALA A 186 -4.63 3.61 -16.73
N SER A 187 -3.81 3.14 -15.80
CA SER A 187 -3.03 1.91 -15.99
C SER A 187 -2.66 1.24 -14.67
N LEU A 188 -2.36 -0.06 -14.76
CA LEU A 188 -1.86 -0.88 -13.66
C LEU A 188 -0.88 -1.91 -14.22
N HIS A 189 0.39 -1.77 -13.84
CA HIS A 189 1.45 -2.71 -14.18
C HIS A 189 1.92 -3.45 -12.93
N LEU A 190 2.09 -4.77 -13.06
CA LEU A 190 2.62 -5.65 -12.03
C LEU A 190 3.76 -6.45 -12.62
N TYR A 191 4.85 -6.59 -11.87
CA TYR A 191 6.01 -7.39 -12.25
C TYR A 191 6.51 -8.19 -11.05
N THR A 192 6.87 -9.45 -11.32
CA THR A 192 7.45 -10.36 -10.32
C THR A 192 8.81 -10.81 -10.83
N ASP A 193 9.82 -10.64 -10.00
CA ASP A 193 11.18 -11.10 -10.24
C ASP A 193 11.55 -12.23 -9.29
N ALA A 194 11.43 -13.47 -9.78
CA ALA A 194 11.63 -14.67 -8.98
C ALA A 194 13.06 -14.83 -8.43
N ARG A 195 14.04 -14.05 -8.92
CA ARG A 195 15.41 -14.06 -8.37
C ARG A 195 15.44 -13.61 -6.91
N PHE A 196 14.44 -12.85 -6.48
CA PHE A 196 14.28 -12.35 -5.13
C PHE A 196 13.43 -13.27 -4.24
N PHE A 197 13.15 -14.52 -4.62
CA PHE A 197 12.23 -15.40 -3.89
C PHE A 197 12.56 -15.56 -2.39
N ARG A 198 13.84 -15.43 -2.00
CA ARG A 198 14.26 -15.48 -0.60
C ARG A 198 13.70 -14.33 0.23
N GLY A 199 13.54 -13.15 -0.39
CA GLY A 199 13.13 -11.90 0.27
C GLY A 199 14.18 -11.33 1.23
N THR A 200 14.63 -12.16 2.17
CA THR A 200 15.58 -11.84 3.22
C THR A 200 16.73 -12.85 3.28
N ASP A 201 17.81 -12.47 3.93
CA ASP A 201 18.88 -13.37 4.34
C ASP A 201 18.48 -14.20 5.58
N ASP A 202 19.42 -14.98 6.10
CA ASP A 202 19.22 -15.86 7.27
C ASP A 202 19.06 -15.07 8.59
N THR A 203 19.30 -13.76 8.56
CA THR A 203 19.09 -12.83 9.67
C THR A 203 17.80 -12.01 9.53
N LEU A 204 16.94 -12.38 8.58
CA LEU A 204 15.68 -11.70 8.25
C LEU A 204 15.89 -10.25 7.76
N GLN A 205 17.07 -9.93 7.23
CA GLN A 205 17.35 -8.63 6.64
C GLN A 205 17.18 -8.68 5.11
N PRO A 206 16.76 -7.56 4.48
CA PRO A 206 16.69 -7.47 3.02
C PRO A 206 18.02 -7.82 2.36
N ILE A 207 17.99 -8.64 1.32
CA ILE A 207 19.19 -8.92 0.51
C ILE A 207 19.44 -7.72 -0.41
N PRO A 208 20.54 -6.96 -0.27
CA PRO A 208 20.80 -5.81 -1.12
C PRO A 208 21.06 -6.24 -2.57
N ASP A 209 20.42 -5.56 -3.52
CA ASP A 209 20.61 -5.83 -4.95
C ASP A 209 20.30 -4.58 -5.77
N ASP A 210 21.28 -4.05 -6.49
CA ASP A 210 21.09 -2.88 -7.36
C ASP A 210 20.08 -3.11 -8.49
N ARG A 211 19.81 -4.37 -8.87
CA ARG A 211 18.78 -4.70 -9.87
C ARG A 211 17.39 -4.33 -9.40
N TYR A 212 17.18 -4.15 -8.09
CA TYR A 212 15.95 -3.59 -7.52
C TYR A 212 15.55 -2.28 -8.21
N TYR A 213 16.48 -1.34 -8.35
CA TYR A 213 16.20 -0.03 -8.95
C TYR A 213 15.78 -0.15 -10.41
N TRP A 214 16.37 -1.10 -11.14
CA TRP A 214 15.96 -1.41 -12.52
C TRP A 214 14.57 -2.03 -12.60
N SER A 215 14.23 -2.96 -11.72
CA SER A 215 12.89 -3.56 -11.67
C SER A 215 11.82 -2.54 -11.26
N ALA A 216 12.11 -1.69 -10.28
CA ALA A 216 11.25 -0.58 -9.87
C ALA A 216 11.04 0.42 -11.01
N PHE A 217 12.13 0.89 -11.62
CA PHE A 217 12.11 1.81 -12.74
C PHE A 217 11.33 1.27 -13.94
N THR A 218 11.60 0.03 -14.37
CA THR A 218 10.94 -0.56 -15.53
C THR A 218 9.44 -0.78 -15.28
N THR A 219 9.06 -1.14 -14.05
CA THR A 219 7.66 -1.28 -13.64
C THR A 219 6.92 0.05 -13.70
N MET A 220 7.48 1.12 -13.10
CA MET A 220 6.88 2.46 -13.14
C MET A 220 6.81 3.00 -14.56
N ARG A 221 7.89 2.86 -15.34
CA ARG A 221 7.93 3.28 -16.75
C ARG A 221 6.91 2.53 -17.59
N ALA A 222 6.69 1.24 -17.35
CA ALA A 222 5.68 0.45 -18.04
C ALA A 222 4.27 0.96 -17.75
N ALA A 223 3.93 1.28 -16.50
CA ALA A 223 2.63 1.87 -16.15
C ALA A 223 2.43 3.24 -16.82
N ILE A 224 3.41 4.15 -16.72
CA ILE A 224 3.37 5.46 -17.40
C ILE A 224 3.10 5.28 -18.91
N ARG A 225 3.83 4.37 -19.57
CA ARG A 225 3.65 4.08 -21.00
C ARG A 225 2.27 3.48 -21.31
N GLN A 226 1.74 2.60 -20.45
CA GLN A 226 0.40 2.02 -20.62
C GLN A 226 -0.71 3.06 -20.46
N ALA A 227 -0.50 4.09 -19.64
CA ALA A 227 -1.39 5.24 -19.54
C ALA A 227 -1.27 6.22 -20.73
N ASN A 228 -0.32 5.99 -21.64
CA ASN A 228 -0.08 6.82 -22.83
C ASN A 228 0.22 8.30 -22.51
N ILE A 229 1.07 8.52 -21.51
CA ILE A 229 1.54 9.85 -21.08
C ILE A 229 3.06 9.90 -21.01
N ALA A 230 3.62 11.11 -20.99
CA ALA A 230 5.03 11.32 -20.72
C ALA A 230 5.30 11.29 -19.20
N PRO A 231 6.54 10.99 -18.77
CA PRO A 231 6.92 11.09 -17.35
C PRO A 231 6.70 12.49 -16.79
N ASP A 232 6.94 13.52 -17.61
CA ASP A 232 6.77 14.94 -17.26
C ASP A 232 5.31 15.35 -17.03
N ASP A 233 4.34 14.50 -17.39
CA ASP A 233 2.91 14.71 -17.12
C ASP A 233 2.51 14.29 -15.69
N ILE A 234 3.33 13.46 -15.02
CA ILE A 234 3.06 13.00 -13.65
C ILE A 234 3.22 14.16 -12.68
N ALA A 235 2.13 14.64 -12.08
CA ALA A 235 2.14 15.73 -11.10
C ALA A 235 2.58 15.25 -9.71
N HIS A 236 2.20 14.01 -9.34
CA HIS A 236 2.47 13.44 -8.02
C HIS A 236 3.01 12.02 -8.15
N VAL A 237 4.10 11.72 -7.44
CA VAL A 237 4.60 10.36 -7.21
C VAL A 237 4.28 10.00 -5.76
N LEU A 238 3.49 8.95 -5.57
CA LEU A 238 2.98 8.47 -4.29
C LEU A 238 3.69 7.15 -3.95
N PRO A 239 4.76 7.20 -3.15
CA PRO A 239 5.69 6.09 -2.96
C PRO A 239 5.24 5.11 -1.88
N HIS A 240 5.95 3.99 -1.78
CA HIS A 240 6.08 3.26 -0.52
C HIS A 240 7.09 3.97 0.40
N HIS A 241 6.91 3.91 1.72
CA HIS A 241 7.70 4.62 2.72
C HIS A 241 8.98 3.87 3.12
N VAL A 242 9.80 3.51 2.12
CA VAL A 242 11.09 2.84 2.36
C VAL A 242 12.17 3.57 1.59
N ASN A 243 13.31 3.82 2.25
CA ASN A 243 14.53 4.32 1.64
C ASN A 243 14.33 5.64 0.85
N LEU A 244 14.07 6.76 1.55
CA LEU A 244 13.88 8.06 0.91
C LEU A 244 15.04 8.47 -0.04
N PRO A 245 16.33 8.26 0.29
CA PRO A 245 17.42 8.50 -0.66
C PRO A 245 17.33 7.64 -1.94
N GLY A 246 16.88 6.40 -1.82
CA GLY A 246 16.62 5.52 -2.96
C GLY A 246 15.52 6.07 -3.89
N TRP A 247 14.54 6.78 -3.35
CA TRP A 247 13.53 7.48 -4.15
C TRP A 247 14.11 8.60 -4.99
N ALA A 248 15.03 9.42 -4.46
CA ALA A 248 15.71 10.45 -5.26
C ALA A 248 16.41 9.85 -6.49
N ARG A 249 17.04 8.66 -6.34
CA ARG A 249 17.63 7.90 -7.46
C ARG A 249 16.55 7.49 -8.48
N LEU A 250 15.42 6.95 -8.03
CA LEU A 250 14.31 6.54 -8.91
C LEU A 250 13.69 7.73 -9.66
N MET A 251 13.50 8.87 -8.99
CA MET A 251 12.99 10.10 -9.59
C MET A 251 13.91 10.57 -10.72
N GLY A 252 15.23 10.56 -10.48
CA GLY A 252 16.25 10.86 -11.50
C GLY A 252 16.21 9.89 -12.69
N MET A 253 16.11 8.57 -12.44
CA MET A 253 15.97 7.57 -13.50
C MET A 253 14.70 7.77 -14.33
N LEU A 254 13.60 8.15 -13.68
CA LEU A 254 12.32 8.44 -14.33
C LEU A 254 12.31 9.76 -15.11
N ALA A 255 13.27 10.65 -14.86
CA ALA A 255 13.28 12.04 -15.30
C ALA A 255 12.08 12.84 -14.77
N ILE A 256 11.59 12.52 -13.57
CA ILE A 256 10.51 13.27 -12.91
C ILE A 256 11.16 14.19 -11.85
N PRO A 257 10.79 15.48 -11.79
CA PRO A 257 11.34 16.39 -10.78
C PRO A 257 11.06 15.89 -9.36
N GLU A 258 12.06 15.94 -8.48
CA GLU A 258 11.96 15.44 -7.10
C GLU A 258 10.85 16.15 -6.29
N ALA A 259 10.55 17.41 -6.60
CA ALA A 259 9.45 18.16 -5.99
C ALA A 259 8.06 17.52 -6.18
N ARG A 260 7.94 16.56 -7.10
CA ARG A 260 6.70 15.79 -7.34
C ARG A 260 6.60 14.54 -6.47
N LEU A 261 7.65 14.18 -5.74
CA LEU A 261 7.62 13.06 -4.79
C LEU A 261 6.90 13.50 -3.50
N PHE A 262 5.81 12.81 -3.17
CA PHE A 262 5.11 13.03 -1.91
C PHE A 262 5.79 12.25 -0.77
N ALA A 263 6.70 12.91 -0.05
CA ALA A 263 7.48 12.30 1.02
C ALA A 263 6.97 12.61 2.45
N THR A 264 5.87 13.37 2.59
CA THR A 264 5.39 13.90 3.89
C THR A 264 5.15 12.82 4.95
N ASN A 265 4.71 11.63 4.55
CA ASN A 265 4.33 10.57 5.49
C ASN A 265 5.48 9.65 5.93
N PHE A 266 6.68 9.75 5.34
CA PHE A 266 7.83 8.90 5.73
C PHE A 266 8.15 9.05 7.22
N GLY A 267 8.18 10.30 7.71
CA GLY A 267 8.59 10.61 9.08
C GLY A 267 7.51 10.37 10.14
N THR A 268 6.25 10.40 9.76
CA THR A 268 5.11 10.35 10.70
C THR A 268 4.42 8.99 10.71
N VAL A 269 4.29 8.35 9.55
CA VAL A 269 3.61 7.05 9.42
C VAL A 269 4.60 5.89 9.49
N GLY A 270 5.77 6.02 8.86
CA GLY A 270 6.66 4.86 8.63
C GLY A 270 6.10 3.91 7.57
N HIS A 271 6.65 2.69 7.45
CA HIS A 271 6.25 1.74 6.42
C HIS A 271 5.04 0.91 6.83
N ALA A 272 3.84 1.33 6.45
CA ALA A 272 2.58 0.62 6.65
C ALA A 272 2.31 -0.39 5.52
N PHE A 273 3.35 -1.12 5.10
CA PHE A 273 3.28 -2.20 4.13
C PHE A 273 2.64 -1.78 2.80
N GLY A 274 1.60 -2.49 2.35
CA GLY A 274 0.90 -2.18 1.10
C GLY A 274 0.00 -0.95 1.17
N ALA A 275 -0.19 -0.36 2.36
CA ALA A 275 -1.03 0.82 2.52
C ALA A 275 -0.36 2.12 2.05
N ASP A 276 0.98 2.19 2.06
CA ASP A 276 1.72 3.45 1.91
C ASP A 276 1.29 4.32 0.71
N PRO A 277 1.25 3.81 -0.54
CA PRO A 277 0.93 4.65 -1.69
C PRO A 277 -0.51 5.19 -1.61
N PHE A 278 -1.40 4.46 -0.93
CA PHE A 278 -2.80 4.82 -0.78
C PHE A 278 -3.04 5.76 0.41
N ILE A 279 -2.28 5.63 1.51
CA ILE A 279 -2.24 6.65 2.57
C ILE A 279 -1.75 7.97 1.97
N ASN A 280 -0.71 7.92 1.13
CA ASN A 280 -0.24 9.08 0.37
C ASN A 280 -1.31 9.64 -0.56
N PHE A 281 -2.07 8.78 -1.25
CA PHE A 281 -3.19 9.22 -2.09
C PHE A 281 -4.27 9.96 -1.29
N GLU A 282 -4.68 9.44 -0.12
CA GLU A 282 -5.67 10.10 0.74
C GLU A 282 -5.18 11.44 1.29
N THR A 283 -3.90 11.52 1.66
CA THR A 283 -3.34 12.67 2.38
C THR A 283 -2.70 13.73 1.47
N CYS A 284 -2.44 13.40 0.20
CA CYS A 284 -1.99 14.34 -0.82
C CYS A 284 -3.16 15.23 -1.28
N ARG A 285 -3.47 16.28 -0.51
CA ARG A 285 -4.63 17.18 -0.75
C ARG A 285 -4.52 18.09 -1.98
N ASN A 286 -3.43 18.02 -2.74
CA ASN A 286 -3.12 18.94 -3.84
C ASN A 286 -3.38 18.35 -5.23
N GLN A 287 -4.10 17.23 -5.32
CA GLN A 287 -4.44 16.60 -6.59
C GLN A 287 -5.54 17.40 -7.30
N GLN A 288 -5.23 17.94 -8.48
CA GLN A 288 -6.18 18.73 -9.28
C GLN A 288 -6.81 17.86 -10.38
N ALA A 289 -8.09 18.11 -10.69
CA ALA A 289 -8.73 17.53 -11.86
C ALA A 289 -7.92 17.93 -13.11
N GLY A 290 -7.41 16.96 -13.87
CA GLY A 290 -6.37 17.28 -14.86
C GLY A 290 -5.08 16.49 -14.68
N GLU A 291 -4.72 16.24 -13.43
CA GLU A 291 -3.40 15.77 -13.08
C GLU A 291 -3.28 14.25 -13.09
N TRP A 292 -2.03 13.79 -13.15
CA TRP A 292 -1.67 12.39 -13.12
C TRP A 292 -0.88 12.08 -11.85
N SER A 293 -1.31 11.05 -11.13
CA SER A 293 -0.54 10.48 -10.02
C SER A 293 0.03 9.13 -10.40
N LEU A 294 1.29 8.87 -10.03
CA LEU A 294 1.93 7.57 -10.07
C LEU A 294 2.02 6.99 -8.65
N LEU A 295 1.30 5.92 -8.36
CA LEU A 295 1.44 5.16 -7.12
C LEU A 295 2.39 3.99 -7.38
N PHE A 296 3.30 3.71 -6.45
CA PHE A 296 4.22 2.58 -6.59
C PHE A 296 4.50 1.89 -5.27
N SER A 297 4.52 0.56 -5.31
CA SER A 297 4.89 -0.30 -4.19
C SER A 297 5.85 -1.39 -4.65
N SER A 298 6.66 -1.90 -3.72
CA SER A 298 7.51 -3.05 -3.93
C SER A 298 7.58 -3.92 -2.68
N GLY A 299 7.85 -5.20 -2.87
CA GLY A 299 8.04 -6.16 -1.79
C GLY A 299 9.41 -6.83 -1.86
N LEU A 300 9.95 -7.21 -0.70
CA LEU A 300 11.27 -7.83 -0.58
C LEU A 300 11.43 -9.08 -1.45
N ALA A 301 10.33 -9.82 -1.71
CA ALA A 301 10.32 -11.02 -2.55
C ALA A 301 10.30 -10.74 -4.07
N GLY A 302 10.68 -9.54 -4.51
CA GLY A 302 10.73 -9.17 -5.93
C GLY A 302 9.37 -8.88 -6.56
N CYS A 303 8.39 -8.45 -5.78
CA CYS A 303 7.11 -7.98 -6.31
C CYS A 303 7.18 -6.47 -6.53
N PHE A 304 6.73 -6.00 -7.68
CA PHE A 304 6.71 -4.58 -8.05
C PHE A 304 5.35 -4.23 -8.65
N GLY A 305 4.78 -3.11 -8.24
CA GLY A 305 3.50 -2.64 -8.76
C GLY A 305 3.47 -1.14 -8.94
N ALA A 306 2.89 -0.70 -10.04
CA ALA A 306 2.68 0.70 -10.35
C ALA A 306 1.26 0.93 -10.87
N VAL A 307 0.59 1.96 -10.36
CA VAL A 307 -0.73 2.42 -10.81
C VAL A 307 -0.62 3.86 -11.25
N VAL A 308 -1.17 4.18 -12.42
CA VAL A 308 -1.33 5.57 -12.85
C VAL A 308 -2.80 5.95 -12.73
N ILE A 309 -3.07 7.03 -12.00
CA ILE A 309 -4.39 7.58 -11.78
C ILE A 309 -4.52 8.91 -12.51
N ARG A 310 -5.66 9.10 -13.16
CA ARG A 310 -6.08 10.38 -13.72
C ARG A 310 -7.13 11.04 -12.84
N HIS A 311 -6.84 12.22 -12.30
CA HIS A 311 -7.75 12.98 -11.45
C HIS A 311 -8.82 13.73 -12.25
#